data_AF-A0A355B8G3-F1
#
_entry.id   AF-A0A355B8G3-F1
#
_cell.length_a   1.000
_cell.length_b   1.000
_cell.length_c   1.000
_cell.angle_alpha   90.00
_cell.angle_beta   90.00
_cell.angle_gamma   90.00
#
_symmetry.space_group_name_H-M   'P 1'
#
loop_
_entity.id
_entity.type
_entity.pdbx_description
1 polymer ?
#
loop_
_entity_poly.entity_id
_entity_poly.type
_entity_poly.pdbx_seq_one_letter_code
_entity_poly.pdbx_strand_id
1 'polypeptide(L)'
;MILKYIILKNKNTPILFPREPFSHYEVAYSLGDVISAGFCVIRIKEEKLQIKCFGESLTLAIKSNPNEDKEIIKNFIANKY
;
A
#
# COMPACT_ATOMS: atom_id res chain seq x y z
N MET A 1 12.32 -2.25 5.97
CA MET A 1 12.14 -1.02 5.19
C MET A 1 10.68 -0.59 5.26
N ILE A 2 10.39 0.71 5.35
CA ILE A 2 9.03 1.26 5.30
C ILE A 2 8.77 1.70 3.86
N LEU A 3 7.65 1.26 3.29
CA LEU A 3 7.17 1.66 1.97
C LEU A 3 5.91 2.52 2.11
N LYS A 4 5.62 3.32 1.09
CA LYS A 4 4.30 3.92 0.89
C LYS A 4 3.47 2.99 0.01
N TYR A 5 2.15 3.08 0.13
CA TYR A 5 1.25 2.42 -0.79
C TYR A 5 -0.02 3.23 -1.03
N ILE A 6 -0.67 2.94 -2.16
CA ILE A 6 -2.07 3.28 -2.44
C ILE A 6 -2.80 2.02 -2.88
N ILE A 7 -4.12 1.96 -2.66
CA ILE A 7 -5.01 0.94 -3.19
C ILE A 7 -5.97 1.63 -4.15
N LEU A 8 -5.89 1.24 -5.42
CA LEU A 8 -6.75 1.76 -6.46
C LEU A 8 -8.14 1.12 -6.34
N LYS A 9 -9.18 1.92 -6.59
CA LYS A 9 -10.58 1.46 -6.61
C LYS A 9 -10.82 0.34 -7.64
N ASN A 10 -10.05 0.35 -8.73
CA ASN A 10 -10.14 -0.68 -9.75
C ASN A 10 -9.53 -2.01 -9.24
N LYS A 11 -10.42 -2.96 -8.91
CA LYS A 11 -10.07 -4.31 -8.43
C LYS A 11 -9.19 -4.35 -7.19
N ASN A 12 -9.25 -3.32 -6.33
CA ASN A 12 -8.43 -3.22 -5.13
C ASN A 12 -6.93 -3.42 -5.42
N THR A 13 -6.43 -2.84 -6.51
CA THR A 13 -5.04 -3.04 -6.95
C THR A 13 -4.08 -2.23 -6.06
N PRO A 14 -3.18 -2.87 -5.29
CA PRO A 14 -2.21 -2.14 -4.49
C PRO A 14 -0.99 -1.72 -5.33
N ILE A 15 -0.51 -0.50 -5.10
CA ILE A 15 0.73 0.03 -5.67
C ILE A 15 1.68 0.34 -4.52
N LEU A 16 2.82 -0.34 -4.48
CA LEU A 16 3.87 -0.15 -3.49
C LEU A 16 4.99 0.70 -4.08
N PHE A 17 5.45 1.70 -3.34
CA PHE A 17 6.52 2.61 -3.80
C PHE A 17 7.39 3.08 -2.63
N PRO A 18 8.64 3.51 -2.89
CA PRO A 18 9.54 3.97 -1.84
C PRO A 18 8.99 5.21 -1.15
N ARG A 19 9.40 5.42 0.11
CA ARG A 19 8.94 6.55 0.92
C ARG A 19 9.35 7.90 0.31
N GLU A 20 10.50 7.96 -0.33
CA GLU A 20 11.00 9.12 -1.06
C GLU A 20 11.49 8.66 -2.45
N PRO A 21 11.40 9.52 -3.48
CA PRO A 21 10.94 10.91 -3.43
C PRO A 21 9.42 11.09 -3.55
N PHE A 22 8.66 10.02 -3.82
CA PHE A 22 7.26 10.14 -4.24
C PHE A 22 6.27 10.39 -3.10
N SER A 23 5.35 11.32 -3.30
CA SER A 23 4.14 11.49 -2.47
C SER A 23 3.02 10.53 -2.90
N HIS A 24 2.03 10.32 -2.04
CA HIS A 24 0.85 9.53 -2.43
C HIS A 24 0.03 10.23 -3.52
N TYR A 25 -0.03 11.57 -3.48
CA TYR A 25 -0.76 12.35 -4.47
C TYR A 25 -0.20 12.18 -5.88
N GLU A 26 1.12 12.32 -6.06
CA GLU A 26 1.75 12.18 -7.38
C GLU A 26 1.48 10.80 -8.01
N VAL A 27 1.57 9.75 -7.19
CA VAL A 27 1.32 8.37 -7.64
C VAL A 27 -0.17 8.16 -7.95
N ALA A 28 -1.07 8.64 -7.09
CA ALA A 28 -2.51 8.56 -7.30
C ALA A 28 -2.97 9.32 -8.54
N TYR A 29 -2.49 10.55 -8.72
CA TYR A 29 -2.81 11.41 -9.87
C TYR A 29 -2.51 10.72 -11.21
N SER A 30 -1.43 9.93 -11.24
CA SER A 30 -1.01 9.21 -12.45
C SER A 30 -1.79 7.91 -12.72
N LEU A 31 -2.49 7.36 -11.72
CA LEU A 31 -3.04 6.00 -11.76
C LEU A 31 -4.57 5.92 -11.55
N GLY A 32 -5.20 6.93 -10.96
CA GLY A 32 -6.65 7.04 -10.80
C GLY A 32 -7.15 7.02 -9.36
N ASP A 33 -8.43 6.69 -9.19
CA ASP A 33 -9.13 6.77 -7.90
C ASP A 33 -8.54 5.83 -6.84
N VAL A 34 -8.27 6.40 -5.66
CA VAL A 34 -7.70 5.70 -4.51
C VAL A 34 -8.77 5.49 -3.43
N ILE A 35 -8.85 4.27 -2.90
CA ILE A 35 -9.76 3.93 -1.79
C ILE A 35 -9.05 3.83 -0.44
N SER A 36 -7.74 3.61 -0.44
CA SER A 36 -6.91 3.51 0.76
C SER A 36 -5.48 3.91 0.46
N ALA A 37 -4.80 4.54 1.41
CA ALA A 37 -3.42 4.98 1.27
C ALA A 37 -2.72 5.03 2.63
N GLY A 38 -1.43 4.73 2.64
CA GLY A 38 -0.66 4.78 3.88
C GLY A 38 0.75 4.27 3.72
N PHE A 39 1.26 3.70 4.81
CA PHE A 39 2.59 3.13 4.90
C PHE A 39 2.50 1.65 5.24
N CYS A 40 3.44 0.87 4.73
CA CYS A 40 3.54 -0.54 5.09
C CYS A 40 4.98 -0.95 5.38
N VAL A 41 5.11 -1.99 6.21
CA VAL A 41 6.36 -2.71 6.42
C VAL A 41 6.14 -4.14 5.96
N ILE A 42 7.02 -4.59 5.07
CA ILE A 42 7.03 -5.97 4.55
C ILE A 42 8.28 -6.65 5.09
N ARG A 43 8.12 -7.83 5.68
CA ARG A 43 9.19 -8.68 6.20
C ARG A 43 8.95 -10.11 5.77
N ILE A 44 10.02 -10.83 5.45
CA ILE A 44 9.97 -12.28 5.26
C ILE A 44 10.72 -12.89 6.45
N LYS A 45 10.04 -13.72 7.23
CA LYS A 45 10.63 -14.44 8.38
C LYS A 45 10.19 -15.89 8.31
N GLU A 46 11.15 -16.83 8.33
CA GLU A 46 10.86 -18.27 8.33
C GLU A 46 9.87 -18.64 7.19
N GLU A 47 10.17 -18.15 5.97
CA GLU A 47 9.33 -18.34 4.76
C GLU A 47 7.92 -17.73 4.83
N LYS A 48 7.57 -17.02 5.91
CA LYS A 48 6.29 -16.34 6.06
C LYS A 48 6.41 -14.86 5.74
N LEU A 49 5.57 -14.41 4.81
CA LEU A 49 5.38 -13.00 4.49
C LEU A 49 4.57 -12.31 5.60
N GLN A 50 5.21 -11.37 6.30
CA GLN A 50 4.59 -10.50 7.29
C GLN A 50 4.45 -9.08 6.72
N ILE A 51 3.20 -8.60 6.68
CA ILE A 51 2.87 -7.25 6.24
C ILE A 51 2.17 -6.53 7.39
N LYS A 52 2.57 -5.29 7.66
CA LYS A 52 1.88 -4.39 8.59
C LYS A 52 1.64 -3.05 7.91
N CYS A 53 0.38 -2.66 7.78
CA CYS A 53 -0.06 -1.37 7.23
C CYS A 53 -0.41 -0.39 8.35
N PHE A 54 -0.22 0.90 8.13
CA PHE A 54 -0.51 1.96 9.11
C PHE A 54 -0.47 3.36 8.48
N GLY A 55 -0.90 4.34 9.28
CA GLY A 55 -0.78 5.75 8.98
C GLY A 55 -1.86 6.29 8.06
N GLU A 56 -1.64 7.51 7.61
CA GLU A 56 -2.56 8.29 6.79
C GLU A 56 -1.75 9.02 5.71
N SER A 57 -2.34 9.14 4.54
CA SER A 57 -1.81 10.00 3.49
C SER A 57 -2.27 11.44 3.73
N LEU A 58 -1.37 12.30 4.20
CA LEU A 58 -1.65 13.73 4.37
C LEU A 58 -1.98 14.42 3.03
N THR A 59 -1.36 13.98 1.94
CA THR A 59 -1.55 14.59 0.61
C THR A 59 -2.86 14.17 -0.06
N LEU A 60 -3.45 13.04 0.35
CA LEU A 60 -4.74 12.56 -0.18
C LEU A 60 -5.89 12.72 0.82
N ALA A 61 -5.60 13.04 2.10
CA ALA A 61 -6.56 12.98 3.21
C ALA A 61 -7.30 11.63 3.28
N ILE A 62 -6.59 10.54 2.94
CA ILE A 62 -7.08 9.16 2.98
C ILE A 62 -6.29 8.39 4.03
N LYS A 63 -7.01 7.71 4.91
CA LYS A 63 -6.45 6.89 5.97
C LYS A 63 -6.30 5.43 5.52
N SER A 64 -5.24 4.77 5.98
CA SER A 64 -5.10 3.32 5.85
C SER A 64 -6.25 2.62 6.59
N ASN A 65 -6.70 1.50 6.04
CA ASN A 65 -7.42 0.44 6.75
C ASN A 65 -6.46 -0.75 7.02
N PRO A 66 -5.69 -0.74 8.13
CA PRO A 66 -4.55 -1.64 8.31
C PRO A 66 -4.83 -3.14 8.14
N ASN A 67 -6.03 -3.58 8.52
CA ASN A 67 -6.40 -5.00 8.46
C ASN A 67 -6.75 -5.41 7.03
N GLU A 68 -7.55 -4.60 6.33
CA GLU A 68 -7.97 -4.88 4.96
C GLU A 68 -6.81 -4.68 3.97
N ASP A 69 -6.08 -3.57 4.08
CA ASP A 69 -4.95 -3.23 3.21
C ASP A 69 -3.87 -4.31 3.24
N LYS A 70 -3.60 -4.85 4.43
CA LYS A 70 -2.62 -5.92 4.64
C LYS A 70 -2.98 -7.15 3.83
N GLU A 71 -4.25 -7.58 3.85
CA GLU A 71 -4.68 -8.78 3.13
C GLU A 71 -4.68 -8.54 1.61
N ILE A 72 -5.08 -7.35 1.16
CA ILE A 72 -4.99 -6.96 -0.26
C ILE A 72 -3.54 -7.03 -0.76
N ILE A 73 -2.61 -6.39 -0.04
CA ILE A 73 -1.19 -6.37 -0.41
C ILE A 73 -0.58 -7.77 -0.34
N LYS A 74 -0.92 -8.56 0.69
CA LYS A 74 -0.45 -9.94 0.84
C LYS A 74 -0.88 -10.82 -0.32
N ASN A 75 -2.16 -10.77 -0.69
CA ASN A 75 -2.71 -11.54 -1.81
C ASN A 75 -2.10 -11.09 -3.14
N PHE A 76 -1.87 -9.79 -3.32
CA PHE A 76 -1.22 -9.29 -4.54
C PHE A 76 0.21 -9.82 -4.70
N ILE A 77 1.00 -9.84 -3.62
CA ILE A 77 2.38 -10.36 -3.64
C ILE A 77 2.36 -11.88 -3.88
N ALA A 78 1.48 -12.61 -3.21
CA ALA A 78 1.38 -14.07 -3.33
C ALA A 78 0.88 -14.57 -4.69
N ASN A 79 0.16 -13.74 -5.46
CA ASN A 79 -0.29 -14.10 -6.81
C ASN A 79 0.70 -13.71 -7.91
N LYS A 80 1.75 -12.92 -7.59
CA LYS A 80 2.78 -12.51 -8.55
C LYS A 80 3.98 -13.47 -8.62
N TYR A 81 4.08 -14.41 -7.68
CA TYR A 81 5.15 -15.39 -7.54
C TYR A 81 4.54 -16.74 -7.21
#